data_AF-A0A109IPG1-F1
#
_entry.id   AF-A0A109IPG1-F1
#
_cell.length_a   1.000
_cell.length_b   1.000
_cell.length_c   1.000
_cell.angle_alpha   90.00
_cell.angle_beta   90.00
_cell.angle_gamma   90.00
#
_symmetry.space_group_name_H-M   'P 1'
#
loop_
_entity.id
_entity.type
_entity.pdbx_description
1 polymer ?
#
loop_
_entity_poly.entity_id
_entity_poly.type
_entity_poly.pdbx_seq_one_letter_code
_entity_poly.pdbx_strand_id
1 'polypeptide(L)'
;MSWADAGGPGALPPAVPAGLEPGRLAAGAERRLGAPPSLARQQLLRGLRELAFTLSTEQLSLLEAVRGSRLGGVTLSPTQVPVLLRITLEADGPGVRVGVLLVDRWPGRLGRSWGVTSVYVSLFESVLSTFDAVLARLDPAAATSFAPWWRQTGPGDVAVMQHAAGLANRAQAVLSRHAGRLLDGDGQAPRRAVVTRAGGGAVFAFETADAVAEVPAELADGMLMVGTLIVSRPGGMPPKLVGQVQSLVFRVEERLAAGGTDRITVEPADVPVVTFLHQQARLRGLLPVRTLRTCTTCRLEKVTNPELERRQERTRRTRELASGISGLVTPYVLAGRLVQLQDRGPTFACPRCQGMDADETVVTYCQRCGDRRAETALRTCPTCQFDFRALVGGDQVWRPRAAVPAVSGPGPKPAEALPPVGPTPGYRPDPEAEQWPRPPGFPS
;
A
#
# COMPACT_ATOMS: atom_id res chain seq x y z
N MET A 1 9.60 -23.44 -20.89
CA MET A 1 9.75 -22.56 -22.07
C MET A 1 11.09 -21.86 -21.95
N SER A 2 11.91 -21.85 -23.00
CA SER A 2 13.28 -21.32 -22.94
C SER A 2 13.29 -19.80 -23.10
N TRP A 3 14.30 -19.15 -22.52
CA TRP A 3 14.47 -17.69 -22.51
C TRP A 3 14.60 -17.06 -23.90
N ALA A 4 14.93 -17.86 -24.93
CA ALA A 4 15.06 -17.46 -26.32
C ALA A 4 13.73 -17.36 -27.07
N ASP A 5 12.69 -18.08 -26.63
CA ASP A 5 11.45 -18.25 -27.41
C ASP A 5 10.40 -17.17 -27.11
N ALA A 6 10.58 -16.36 -26.06
CA ALA A 6 9.64 -15.32 -25.64
C ALA A 6 9.88 -13.94 -26.30
N GLY A 7 10.59 -13.91 -27.43
CA GLY A 7 10.86 -12.71 -28.24
C GLY A 7 9.79 -12.37 -29.28
N GLY A 8 8.56 -12.87 -29.12
CA GLY A 8 7.45 -12.49 -30.00
C GLY A 8 7.08 -11.01 -29.82
N PRO A 9 7.02 -10.20 -30.89
CA PRO A 9 6.55 -8.81 -30.81
C PRO A 9 5.04 -8.84 -30.59
N GLY A 10 4.59 -8.82 -29.33
CA GLY A 10 3.15 -8.95 -29.07
C GLY A 10 2.67 -8.50 -27.70
N ALA A 11 3.46 -8.69 -26.64
CA ALA A 11 3.13 -8.11 -25.35
C ALA A 11 3.83 -6.75 -25.24
N LEU A 12 3.24 -5.72 -25.85
CA LEU A 12 3.55 -4.34 -25.47
C LEU A 12 3.44 -4.28 -23.94
N PRO A 13 4.46 -3.78 -23.23
CA PRO A 13 4.33 -3.60 -21.78
C PRO A 13 3.06 -2.75 -21.57
N PRO A 14 2.12 -3.19 -20.71
CA PRO A 14 0.98 -2.34 -20.36
C PRO A 14 1.56 -1.00 -19.94
N ALA A 15 1.00 0.09 -20.49
CA ALA A 15 1.52 1.46 -20.43
C ALA A 15 2.46 1.62 -19.24
N VAL A 16 3.77 1.52 -19.53
CA VAL A 16 4.87 1.44 -18.55
C VAL A 16 4.49 2.28 -17.34
N PRO A 17 4.43 1.72 -16.11
CA PRO A 17 4.01 2.49 -14.95
C PRO A 17 4.85 3.76 -14.91
N ALA A 18 4.17 4.90 -15.02
CA ALA A 18 4.79 6.20 -15.19
C ALA A 18 5.95 6.36 -14.20
N GLY A 19 7.19 6.47 -14.69
CA GLY A 19 8.38 6.66 -13.86
C GLY A 19 9.43 5.55 -13.88
N LEU A 20 9.32 4.53 -14.74
CA LEU A 20 10.46 3.64 -15.02
C LEU A 20 11.57 4.41 -15.75
N GLU A 21 12.74 4.52 -15.13
CA GLU A 21 13.89 5.16 -15.75
C GLU A 21 14.35 4.38 -17.00
N PRO A 22 14.58 5.05 -18.15
CA PRO A 22 15.09 4.39 -19.34
C PRO A 22 16.45 3.73 -19.05
N GLY A 23 16.60 2.46 -19.45
CA GLY A 23 17.80 1.65 -19.26
C GLY A 23 17.77 0.71 -18.05
N ARG A 24 16.67 0.65 -17.28
CA ARG A 24 16.46 -0.36 -16.23
C ARG A 24 16.07 -1.71 -16.83
N LEU A 25 16.55 -2.80 -16.21
CA LEU A 25 15.98 -4.13 -16.38
C LEU A 25 14.65 -4.15 -15.64
N ALA A 26 13.60 -4.53 -16.34
CA ALA A 26 12.28 -4.72 -15.75
C ALA A 26 11.65 -6.01 -16.27
N ALA A 27 10.81 -6.61 -15.45
CA ALA A 27 9.95 -7.70 -15.86
C ALA A 27 8.63 -7.59 -15.10
N GLY A 28 7.55 -8.07 -15.71
CA GLY A 28 6.27 -7.99 -15.06
C GLY A 28 5.21 -8.86 -15.69
N ALA A 29 4.06 -8.85 -15.04
CA ALA A 29 2.90 -9.66 -15.38
C ALA A 29 1.64 -8.96 -14.90
N GLU A 30 0.56 -9.09 -15.66
CA GLU A 30 -0.78 -8.74 -15.20
C GLU A 30 -1.61 -10.03 -15.12
N ARG A 31 -2.36 -10.17 -14.03
CA ARG A 31 -3.19 -11.34 -13.74
C ARG A 31 -4.58 -10.87 -13.33
N ARG A 32 -5.63 -11.51 -13.84
CA ARG A 32 -7.00 -11.29 -13.37
C ARG A 32 -7.45 -12.51 -12.60
N LEU A 33 -8.07 -12.31 -11.45
CA LEU A 33 -8.51 -13.36 -10.54
C LEU A 33 -9.97 -13.08 -10.18
N GLY A 34 -10.79 -14.11 -10.05
CA GLY A 34 -12.14 -14.03 -9.46
C GLY A 34 -12.14 -13.95 -7.94
N ALA A 35 -10.97 -14.01 -7.29
CA ALA A 35 -10.81 -13.86 -5.86
C ALA A 35 -10.91 -12.39 -5.40
N PRO A 36 -11.39 -12.12 -4.17
CA PRO A 36 -11.45 -10.76 -3.65
C PRO A 36 -10.04 -10.18 -3.43
N PRO A 37 -9.83 -8.86 -3.65
CA PRO A 37 -8.50 -8.24 -3.53
C PRO A 37 -7.82 -8.44 -2.17
N SER A 38 -8.59 -8.49 -1.07
CA SER A 38 -8.07 -8.70 0.29
C SER A 38 -7.40 -10.07 0.46
N LEU A 39 -7.98 -11.12 -0.13
CA LEU A 39 -7.45 -12.48 -0.09
C LEU A 39 -6.21 -12.62 -0.97
N ALA A 40 -6.23 -12.06 -2.18
CA ALA A 40 -5.06 -11.99 -3.06
C ALA A 40 -3.90 -11.26 -2.37
N ARG A 41 -4.16 -10.09 -1.78
CA ARG A 41 -3.17 -9.31 -1.03
C ARG A 41 -2.55 -10.10 0.12
N GLN A 42 -3.34 -10.85 0.89
CA GLN A 42 -2.83 -11.66 1.99
C GLN A 42 -1.85 -12.74 1.49
N GLN A 43 -2.17 -13.42 0.39
CA GLN A 43 -1.30 -14.44 -0.20
C GLN A 43 -0.02 -13.82 -0.78
N LEU A 44 -0.14 -12.67 -1.44
CA LEU A 44 1.00 -11.92 -1.99
C LEU A 44 1.95 -11.44 -0.86
N LEU A 45 1.41 -10.93 0.26
CA LEU A 45 2.22 -10.56 1.43
C LEU A 45 2.97 -11.75 2.03
N ARG A 46 2.38 -12.94 2.03
CA ARG A 46 3.08 -14.16 2.46
C ARG A 46 4.22 -14.50 1.49
N GLY A 47 3.95 -14.49 0.18
CA GLY A 47 4.97 -14.73 -0.85
C GLY A 47 6.13 -13.73 -0.78
N LEU A 48 5.86 -12.46 -0.48
CA LEU A 48 6.91 -11.44 -0.27
C LEU A 48 7.87 -11.82 0.87
N ARG A 49 7.33 -12.29 1.99
CA ARG A 49 8.14 -12.72 3.15
C ARG A 49 8.95 -13.97 2.84
N GLU A 50 8.35 -14.95 2.17
CA GLU A 50 9.02 -16.18 1.74
C GLU A 50 10.19 -15.89 0.79
N LEU A 51 10.04 -14.88 -0.07
CA LEU A 51 11.07 -14.42 -1.01
C LEU A 51 12.08 -13.44 -0.39
N ALA A 52 12.04 -13.22 0.94
CA ALA A 52 12.91 -12.32 1.69
C ALA A 52 12.88 -10.86 1.20
N PHE A 53 11.74 -10.40 0.71
CA PHE A 53 11.52 -8.98 0.43
C PHE A 53 11.16 -8.23 1.71
N THR A 54 11.76 -7.05 1.90
CA THR A 54 11.38 -6.11 2.96
C THR A 54 10.36 -5.12 2.42
N LEU A 55 9.16 -5.08 3.01
CA LEU A 55 8.11 -4.15 2.63
C LEU A 55 8.53 -2.70 2.91
N SER A 56 8.53 -1.87 1.87
CA SER A 56 8.76 -0.42 1.96
C SER A 56 7.44 0.36 2.00
N THR A 57 6.45 -0.12 1.24
CA THR A 57 5.12 0.49 1.13
C THR A 57 4.07 -0.61 1.28
N GLU A 58 3.13 -0.43 2.20
CA GLU A 58 2.02 -1.36 2.41
C GLU A 58 0.69 -0.57 2.39
N GLN A 59 -0.02 -0.64 1.26
CA GLN A 59 -1.34 -0.07 1.05
C GLN A 59 -2.34 -1.18 0.66
N LEU A 60 -3.61 -0.84 0.47
CA LEU A 60 -4.59 -1.81 -0.01
C LEU A 60 -4.41 -2.13 -1.50
N SER A 61 -4.22 -1.10 -2.32
CA SER A 61 -4.04 -1.16 -3.77
C SER A 61 -2.58 -1.31 -4.22
N LEU A 62 -1.61 -1.11 -3.32
CA LEU A 62 -0.20 -1.07 -3.67
C LEU A 62 0.68 -1.72 -2.58
N LEU A 63 1.50 -2.67 -2.98
CA LEU A 63 2.60 -3.20 -2.18
C LEU A 63 3.92 -2.85 -2.89
N GLU A 64 4.84 -2.21 -2.19
CA GLU A 64 6.22 -2.07 -2.67
C GLU A 64 7.16 -2.71 -1.67
N ALA A 65 8.10 -3.48 -2.18
CA ALA A 65 9.07 -4.18 -1.39
C ALA A 65 10.44 -4.16 -2.06
N VAL A 66 11.48 -4.21 -1.25
CA VAL A 66 12.86 -4.19 -1.70
C VAL A 66 13.56 -5.44 -1.21
N ARG A 67 14.39 -6.03 -2.06
CA ARG A 67 15.29 -7.13 -1.72
C ARG A 67 16.72 -6.75 -2.10
N GLY A 68 17.68 -7.29 -1.36
CA GLY A 68 19.10 -7.12 -1.63
C GLY A 68 19.64 -5.75 -1.23
N SER A 69 20.94 -5.57 -1.42
CA SER A 69 21.63 -4.33 -1.09
C SER A 69 22.58 -3.93 -2.23
N ARG A 70 22.95 -2.65 -2.28
CA ARG A 70 23.94 -2.16 -3.28
C ARG A 70 25.28 -2.90 -3.16
N LEU A 71 25.67 -3.28 -1.93
CA LEU A 71 26.89 -4.06 -1.66
C LEU A 71 26.74 -5.52 -2.11
N GLY A 72 25.56 -6.10 -1.92
CA GLY A 72 25.23 -7.45 -2.37
C GLY A 72 25.38 -7.65 -3.87
N GLY A 73 25.07 -6.61 -4.64
CA GLY A 73 25.26 -6.59 -6.09
C GLY A 73 26.70 -6.86 -6.56
N VAL A 74 27.71 -6.51 -5.76
CA VAL A 74 29.13 -6.74 -6.10
C VAL A 74 29.49 -8.23 -6.07
N THR A 75 28.81 -9.01 -5.22
CA THR A 75 29.04 -10.46 -5.10
C THR A 75 28.32 -11.29 -6.17
N LEU A 76 27.46 -10.65 -6.98
CA LEU A 76 26.60 -11.31 -7.97
C LEU A 76 25.73 -12.44 -7.41
N SER A 77 25.53 -12.49 -6.08
CA SER A 77 24.66 -13.48 -5.46
C SER A 77 23.19 -13.16 -5.79
N PRO A 78 22.41 -14.11 -6.34
CA PRO A 78 21.00 -13.91 -6.68
C PRO A 78 20.15 -13.48 -5.48
N THR A 79 20.59 -13.81 -4.27
CA THR A 79 19.88 -13.45 -3.04
C THR A 79 20.14 -12.03 -2.58
N GLN A 80 21.21 -11.40 -3.07
CA GLN A 80 21.70 -10.11 -2.59
C GLN A 80 21.65 -8.99 -3.63
N VAL A 81 21.32 -9.30 -4.90
CA VAL A 81 21.15 -8.26 -5.93
C VAL A 81 19.97 -7.33 -5.59
N PRO A 82 20.13 -6.01 -5.77
CA PRO A 82 19.14 -5.04 -5.34
C PRO A 82 17.95 -4.97 -6.31
N VAL A 83 16.77 -5.38 -5.85
CA VAL A 83 15.51 -5.43 -6.63
C VAL A 83 14.43 -4.61 -5.95
N LEU A 84 13.68 -3.86 -6.76
CA LEU A 84 12.39 -3.29 -6.38
C LEU A 84 11.29 -4.20 -6.93
N LEU A 85 10.36 -4.58 -6.06
CA LEU A 85 9.13 -5.25 -6.42
C LEU A 85 7.97 -4.33 -6.11
N ARG A 86 7.11 -4.11 -7.10
CA ARG A 86 5.88 -3.35 -7.01
C ARG A 86 4.72 -4.26 -7.41
N ILE A 87 3.73 -4.37 -6.55
CA ILE A 87 2.51 -5.12 -6.81
C ILE A 87 1.34 -4.15 -6.71
N THR A 88 0.62 -3.96 -7.81
CA THR A 88 -0.64 -3.25 -7.83
C THR A 88 -1.79 -4.24 -7.75
N LEU A 89 -2.80 -3.91 -6.98
CA LEU A 89 -4.07 -4.59 -6.96
C LEU A 89 -5.09 -3.58 -7.45
N GLU A 90 -5.91 -3.96 -8.41
CA GLU A 90 -7.00 -3.14 -8.95
C GLU A 90 -8.31 -3.93 -8.85
N ALA A 91 -9.38 -3.31 -8.36
CA ALA A 91 -10.68 -3.98 -8.33
C ALA A 91 -11.17 -4.25 -9.75
N ASP A 92 -11.57 -5.49 -10.06
CA ASP A 92 -12.08 -5.88 -11.38
C ASP A 92 -13.40 -6.64 -11.21
N GLY A 93 -14.50 -5.89 -11.07
CA GLY A 93 -15.81 -6.43 -10.71
C GLY A 93 -15.79 -7.14 -9.35
N PRO A 94 -16.23 -8.41 -9.24
CA PRO A 94 -16.11 -9.18 -7.99
C PRO A 94 -14.68 -9.68 -7.71
N GLY A 95 -13.79 -9.56 -8.69
CA GLY A 95 -12.43 -10.05 -8.66
C GLY A 95 -11.37 -8.97 -8.43
N VAL A 96 -10.13 -9.31 -8.76
CA VAL A 96 -8.98 -8.42 -8.67
C VAL A 96 -8.06 -8.60 -9.87
N ARG A 97 -7.56 -7.49 -10.39
CA ARG A 97 -6.44 -7.42 -11.30
C ARG A 97 -5.16 -7.17 -10.53
N VAL A 98 -4.20 -8.08 -10.62
CA VAL A 98 -2.90 -8.00 -9.94
C VAL A 98 -1.85 -7.68 -10.99
N GLY A 99 -1.22 -6.51 -10.88
CA GLY A 99 -0.03 -6.16 -11.64
C GLY A 99 1.22 -6.43 -10.80
N VAL A 100 2.15 -7.21 -11.30
CA VAL A 100 3.46 -7.46 -10.66
C VAL A 100 4.55 -6.86 -11.54
N LEU A 101 5.38 -6.02 -10.95
CA LEU A 101 6.51 -5.37 -11.60
C LEU A 101 7.77 -5.56 -10.77
N LEU A 102 8.82 -6.07 -11.40
CA LEU A 102 10.17 -6.13 -10.87
C LEU A 102 11.05 -5.15 -11.65
N VAL A 103 11.88 -4.41 -10.92
CA VAL A 103 12.82 -3.46 -11.48
C VAL A 103 14.16 -3.61 -10.77
N ASP A 104 15.25 -3.63 -11.53
CA ASP A 104 16.58 -3.59 -10.92
C ASP A 104 16.83 -2.23 -10.24
N ARG A 105 17.56 -2.23 -9.13
CA ARG A 105 17.97 -1.00 -8.43
C ARG A 105 19.47 -0.76 -8.53
N TRP A 106 20.13 -1.23 -9.59
CA TRP A 106 21.58 -1.10 -9.73
C TRP A 106 22.00 0.37 -9.89
N PRO A 107 22.90 0.93 -9.07
CA PRO A 107 23.33 2.32 -9.25
C PRO A 107 24.21 2.46 -10.50
N GLY A 108 23.75 3.24 -11.48
CA GLY A 108 24.52 3.61 -12.69
C GLY A 108 24.03 2.97 -14.00
N ARG A 109 24.16 3.74 -15.09
CA ARG A 109 23.91 3.30 -16.49
C ARG A 109 25.14 2.62 -17.12
N LEU A 110 26.33 2.92 -16.59
CA LEU A 110 27.62 2.42 -17.06
C LEU A 110 28.09 1.30 -16.14
N GLY A 111 28.36 0.12 -16.70
CA GLY A 111 29.02 -0.98 -15.95
C GLY A 111 28.14 -2.15 -15.51
N ARG A 112 26.91 -2.32 -16.05
CA ARG A 112 26.25 -3.63 -15.97
C ARG A 112 27.01 -4.61 -16.85
N SER A 113 27.93 -5.36 -16.25
CA SER A 113 28.56 -6.50 -16.90
C SER A 113 27.50 -7.56 -17.21
N TRP A 114 27.65 -8.29 -18.31
CA TRP A 114 26.76 -9.38 -18.76
C TRP A 114 26.31 -10.33 -17.64
N GLY A 115 27.21 -10.70 -16.72
CA GLY A 115 26.91 -11.58 -15.58
C GLY A 115 25.90 -11.00 -14.57
N VAL A 116 25.70 -9.68 -14.53
CA VAL A 116 24.70 -9.03 -13.68
C VAL A 116 23.31 -9.20 -14.29
N THR A 117 23.17 -9.02 -15.61
CA THR A 117 21.89 -9.15 -16.30
C THR A 117 21.33 -10.57 -16.16
N SER A 118 22.13 -11.61 -16.40
CA SER A 118 21.67 -13.01 -16.27
C SER A 118 21.19 -13.37 -14.86
N VAL A 119 21.83 -12.81 -13.83
CA VAL A 119 21.40 -12.97 -12.43
C VAL A 119 20.06 -12.30 -12.17
N TYR A 120 19.84 -11.05 -12.62
CA TYR A 120 18.55 -10.39 -12.48
C TYR A 120 17.44 -11.13 -13.22
N VAL A 121 17.76 -11.63 -14.41
CA VAL A 121 16.84 -12.40 -15.25
C VAL A 121 16.36 -13.66 -14.55
N SER A 122 17.30 -14.48 -14.05
CA SER A 122 16.98 -15.72 -13.34
C SER A 122 16.19 -15.42 -12.06
N LEU A 123 16.55 -14.34 -11.35
CA LEU A 123 15.82 -13.89 -10.19
C LEU A 123 14.40 -13.44 -10.54
N PHE A 124 14.21 -12.67 -11.61
CA PHE A 124 12.89 -12.21 -12.03
C PHE A 124 12.00 -13.39 -12.42
N GLU A 125 12.54 -14.38 -13.12
CA GLU A 125 11.84 -15.62 -13.45
C GLU A 125 11.38 -16.36 -12.18
N SER A 126 12.29 -16.54 -11.23
CA SER A 126 12.00 -17.23 -9.97
C SER A 126 10.92 -16.50 -9.15
N VAL A 127 11.00 -15.17 -9.07
CA VAL A 127 10.02 -14.37 -8.32
C VAL A 127 8.64 -14.39 -9.00
N LEU A 128 8.59 -14.17 -10.31
CA LEU A 128 7.32 -14.14 -11.05
C LEU A 128 6.66 -15.51 -11.11
N SER A 129 7.43 -16.59 -11.31
CA SER A 129 6.90 -17.96 -11.24
C SER A 129 6.37 -18.32 -9.85
N THR A 130 7.03 -17.85 -8.78
CA THR A 130 6.54 -18.03 -7.40
C THR A 130 5.20 -17.32 -7.20
N PHE A 131 5.07 -16.08 -7.67
CA PHE A 131 3.79 -15.36 -7.58
C PHE A 131 2.70 -16.00 -8.43
N ASP A 132 3.00 -16.41 -9.67
CA ASP A 132 2.05 -17.13 -10.51
C ASP A 132 1.59 -18.42 -9.83
N ALA A 133 2.47 -19.17 -9.16
CA ALA A 133 2.10 -20.35 -8.40
C ALA A 133 1.22 -20.03 -7.17
N VAL A 134 1.50 -18.92 -6.46
CA VAL A 134 0.66 -18.43 -5.35
C VAL A 134 -0.74 -18.05 -5.85
N LEU A 135 -0.82 -17.30 -6.93
CA LEU A 135 -2.09 -16.84 -7.51
C LEU A 135 -2.87 -17.99 -8.15
N ALA A 136 -2.19 -18.96 -8.78
CA ALA A 136 -2.84 -20.14 -9.36
C ALA A 136 -3.45 -21.06 -8.30
N ARG A 137 -2.85 -21.13 -7.09
CA ARG A 137 -3.49 -21.83 -5.95
C ARG A 137 -4.73 -21.11 -5.44
N LEU A 138 -4.75 -19.79 -5.56
CA LEU A 138 -5.87 -18.97 -5.13
C LEU A 138 -7.06 -19.06 -6.11
N ASP A 139 -6.77 -19.05 -7.40
CA ASP A 139 -7.76 -19.16 -8.47
C ASP A 139 -7.24 -20.05 -9.62
N PRO A 140 -7.44 -21.38 -9.52
CA PRO A 140 -6.99 -22.33 -10.54
C PRO A 140 -7.65 -22.14 -11.90
N ALA A 141 -8.89 -21.61 -11.93
CA ALA A 141 -9.63 -21.37 -13.16
C ALA A 141 -9.05 -20.17 -13.92
N ALA A 142 -8.69 -19.10 -13.22
CA ALA A 142 -8.01 -17.96 -13.83
C ALA A 142 -6.59 -18.31 -14.30
N ALA A 143 -5.89 -19.22 -13.61
CA ALA A 143 -4.51 -19.58 -13.91
C ALA A 143 -4.30 -20.09 -15.35
N THR A 144 -5.31 -20.74 -15.94
CA THR A 144 -5.23 -21.23 -17.33
C THR A 144 -5.20 -20.10 -18.36
N SER A 145 -5.58 -18.88 -17.97
CA SER A 145 -5.59 -17.68 -18.81
C SER A 145 -4.39 -16.76 -18.58
N PHE A 146 -3.44 -17.15 -17.72
CA PHE A 146 -2.28 -16.31 -17.42
C PHE A 146 -1.39 -16.16 -18.66
N ALA A 147 -1.33 -14.93 -19.18
CA ALA A 147 -0.41 -14.59 -20.25
C ALA A 147 1.06 -14.70 -19.77
N PRO A 148 2.00 -15.02 -20.68
CA PRO A 148 3.42 -14.96 -20.36
C PRO A 148 3.80 -13.58 -19.79
N TRP A 149 4.70 -13.59 -18.81
CA TRP A 149 5.40 -12.40 -18.35
C TRP A 149 6.08 -11.63 -19.48
N TRP A 150 6.11 -10.30 -19.36
CA TRP A 150 6.87 -9.42 -20.23
C TRP A 150 8.20 -9.03 -19.59
N ARG A 151 9.16 -8.60 -20.41
CA ARG A 151 10.49 -8.18 -19.96
C ARG A 151 11.03 -7.02 -20.78
N GLN A 152 11.86 -6.21 -20.15
CA GLN A 152 12.61 -5.13 -20.75
C GLN A 152 14.06 -5.25 -20.29
N THR A 153 14.97 -5.56 -21.22
CA THR A 153 16.41 -5.72 -20.93
C THR A 153 17.24 -4.46 -21.25
N GLY A 154 16.58 -3.39 -21.69
CA GLY A 154 17.24 -2.15 -22.14
C GLY A 154 17.88 -2.28 -23.55
N PRO A 155 18.31 -1.16 -24.15
CA PRO A 155 18.77 -1.11 -25.54
C PRO A 155 20.10 -1.83 -25.82
N GLY A 156 20.82 -2.30 -24.79
CA GLY A 156 22.17 -2.84 -24.94
C GLY A 156 22.26 -4.34 -25.29
N ASP A 157 21.19 -5.12 -25.13
CA ASP A 157 21.36 -6.56 -24.85
C ASP A 157 21.02 -7.54 -25.97
N VAL A 158 20.44 -7.14 -27.11
CA VAL A 158 20.09 -8.14 -28.16
C VAL A 158 21.18 -8.29 -29.23
N ALA A 159 21.84 -7.20 -29.63
CA ALA A 159 22.86 -7.24 -30.68
C ALA A 159 24.22 -7.79 -30.20
N VAL A 160 24.56 -7.60 -28.92
CA VAL A 160 25.84 -8.07 -28.34
C VAL A 160 25.74 -9.54 -27.87
N MET A 161 24.53 -10.05 -27.63
CA MET A 161 24.27 -11.43 -27.22
C MET A 161 24.75 -12.48 -28.24
N GLN A 162 24.78 -12.16 -29.53
CA GLN A 162 25.12 -13.14 -30.58
C GLN A 162 26.63 -13.35 -30.78
N HIS A 163 27.49 -12.42 -30.34
CA HIS A 163 28.92 -12.46 -30.65
C HIS A 163 29.84 -12.85 -29.49
N ALA A 164 29.35 -12.92 -28.24
CA ALA A 164 30.23 -12.92 -27.05
C ALA A 164 30.23 -14.20 -26.19
N ALA A 165 29.57 -15.29 -26.62
CA ALA A 165 29.53 -16.56 -25.87
C ALA A 165 30.92 -17.20 -25.60
N GLY A 166 32.00 -16.69 -26.20
CA GLY A 166 33.37 -17.22 -26.03
C GLY A 166 34.27 -16.52 -24.98
N LEU A 167 33.87 -15.40 -24.37
CA LEU A 167 34.82 -14.54 -23.60
C LEU A 167 34.55 -14.41 -22.08
N ALA A 168 33.55 -15.11 -21.53
CA ALA A 168 33.05 -14.84 -20.18
C ALA A 168 33.94 -15.28 -18.99
N ASN A 169 35.02 -16.03 -19.18
CA ASN A 169 35.79 -16.58 -18.06
C ASN A 169 36.97 -15.72 -17.55
N ARG A 170 37.26 -14.54 -18.13
CA ARG A 170 38.48 -13.76 -17.78
C ARG A 170 38.26 -12.43 -17.03
N ALA A 171 37.03 -11.97 -16.84
CA ALA A 171 36.77 -10.60 -16.38
C ALA A 171 36.65 -10.40 -14.85
N GLN A 172 36.72 -11.47 -14.05
CA GLN A 172 36.34 -11.42 -12.63
C GLN A 172 37.41 -10.81 -11.69
N ALA A 173 38.61 -10.46 -12.20
CA ALA A 173 39.75 -10.07 -11.36
C ALA A 173 40.01 -8.55 -11.24
N VAL A 174 39.33 -7.67 -11.99
CA VAL A 174 39.76 -6.25 -12.13
C VAL A 174 38.82 -5.23 -11.44
N LEU A 175 37.63 -5.62 -11.01
CA LEU A 175 36.60 -4.66 -10.54
C LEU A 175 36.69 -4.24 -9.04
N SER A 176 37.71 -4.66 -8.29
CA SER A 176 37.73 -4.49 -6.82
C SER A 176 38.35 -3.19 -6.28
N ARG A 177 38.76 -2.22 -7.10
CA ARG A 177 39.58 -1.07 -6.61
C ARG A 177 38.92 0.31 -6.50
N HIS A 178 37.67 0.55 -6.93
CA HIS A 178 37.13 1.93 -6.96
C HIS A 178 35.71 2.17 -6.39
N ALA A 179 35.12 1.24 -5.63
CA ALA A 179 33.72 1.37 -5.16
C ALA A 179 33.50 2.22 -3.89
N GLY A 180 34.47 3.01 -3.43
CA GLY A 180 34.45 3.62 -2.09
C GLY A 180 33.78 4.99 -1.93
N ARG A 181 33.45 5.74 -3.01
CA ARG A 181 33.03 7.16 -2.90
C ARG A 181 31.69 7.54 -3.53
N LEU A 182 30.91 6.56 -4.00
CA LEU A 182 29.61 6.79 -4.66
C LEU A 182 28.41 6.27 -3.84
N LEU A 183 28.60 5.96 -2.56
CA LEU A 183 27.63 5.22 -1.75
C LEU A 183 26.64 6.11 -0.98
N ASP A 184 26.82 7.43 -0.99
CA ASP A 184 25.95 8.41 -0.33
C ASP A 184 25.04 9.09 -1.36
N GLY A 185 23.83 8.56 -1.54
CA GLY A 185 22.86 9.14 -2.48
C GLY A 185 21.50 8.45 -2.45
N ASP A 186 20.55 9.19 -1.86
CA ASP A 186 19.09 9.08 -1.88
C ASP A 186 18.43 7.87 -1.21
N GLY A 187 18.26 8.00 0.10
CA GLY A 187 17.14 7.38 0.80
C GLY A 187 15.84 8.03 0.33
N GLN A 188 15.24 7.50 -0.75
CA GLN A 188 13.88 7.86 -1.14
C GLN A 188 12.93 7.59 0.01
N ALA A 189 12.26 8.64 0.48
CA ALA A 189 11.22 8.56 1.49
C ALA A 189 10.12 7.57 1.04
N PRO A 190 9.52 6.81 1.97
CA PRO A 190 8.47 5.85 1.65
C PRO A 190 7.29 6.55 0.97
N ARG A 191 6.95 6.14 -0.26
CA ARG A 191 5.76 6.60 -0.99
C ARG A 191 4.53 5.86 -0.49
N ARG A 192 4.07 6.20 0.72
CA ARG A 192 2.67 5.94 1.09
C ARG A 192 1.78 6.88 0.25
N ALA A 193 0.60 6.43 -0.18
CA ALA A 193 -0.49 7.36 -0.50
C ALA A 193 -0.87 8.02 0.83
N VAL A 194 -0.25 9.18 1.02
CA VAL A 194 -0.44 10.05 2.15
C VAL A 194 -1.20 11.24 1.60
N VAL A 195 -2.35 11.53 2.20
CA VAL A 195 -3.16 12.73 1.90
C VAL A 195 -2.33 13.98 2.25
N THR A 196 -1.53 13.92 3.32
CA THR A 196 -0.50 14.93 3.61
C THR A 196 0.70 14.88 2.63
N ARG A 197 0.53 15.39 1.40
CA ARG A 197 1.64 15.78 0.49
C ARG A 197 1.94 17.28 0.49
N ALA A 198 1.00 18.10 0.95
CA ALA A 198 1.14 19.55 1.11
C ALA A 198 1.08 19.91 2.60
N GLY A 199 1.77 20.99 2.99
CA GLY A 199 2.04 21.38 4.39
C GLY A 199 0.84 21.33 5.35
N GLY A 200 1.15 21.27 6.65
CA GLY A 200 0.18 21.15 7.74
C GLY A 200 -0.94 22.20 7.62
N GLY A 201 -2.13 21.74 7.22
CA GLY A 201 -3.29 22.59 6.91
C GLY A 201 -4.15 22.11 5.75
N ALA A 202 -3.68 21.14 4.94
CA ALA A 202 -4.47 20.58 3.85
C ALA A 202 -5.76 19.90 4.35
N VAL A 203 -6.89 20.21 3.71
CA VAL A 203 -8.21 19.64 3.97
C VAL A 203 -8.57 18.71 2.83
N PHE A 204 -9.05 17.52 3.17
CA PHE A 204 -9.55 16.51 2.25
C PHE A 204 -11.07 16.45 2.31
N ALA A 205 -11.76 16.53 1.18
CA ALA A 205 -13.21 16.59 1.11
C ALA A 205 -13.81 15.35 0.46
N PHE A 206 -14.78 14.76 1.14
CA PHE A 206 -15.70 13.78 0.58
C PHE A 206 -16.98 14.51 0.19
N GLU A 207 -17.38 14.43 -1.09
CA GLU A 207 -18.54 15.16 -1.62
C GLU A 207 -19.64 14.19 -2.04
N THR A 208 -20.88 14.46 -1.64
CA THR A 208 -22.08 13.90 -2.28
C THR A 208 -22.76 14.99 -3.11
N ALA A 209 -23.92 14.70 -3.70
CA ALA A 209 -24.72 15.71 -4.37
C ALA A 209 -25.07 16.87 -3.43
N ASP A 210 -25.49 16.54 -2.20
CA ASP A 210 -26.14 17.49 -1.28
C ASP A 210 -25.28 17.86 -0.05
N ALA A 211 -24.18 17.15 0.19
CA ALA A 211 -23.37 17.35 1.39
C ALA A 211 -21.87 17.23 1.11
N VAL A 212 -21.08 17.89 1.97
CA VAL A 212 -19.62 17.82 1.94
C VAL A 212 -19.11 17.49 3.34
N ALA A 213 -18.18 16.55 3.40
CA ALA A 213 -17.44 16.20 4.61
C ALA A 213 -15.97 16.62 4.45
N GLU A 214 -15.61 17.71 5.11
CA GLU A 214 -14.25 18.24 5.16
C GLU A 214 -13.49 17.62 6.33
N VAL A 215 -12.37 16.96 6.03
CA VAL A 215 -11.56 16.20 6.99
C VAL A 215 -10.12 16.70 6.91
N PRO A 216 -9.44 16.99 8.03
CA PRO A 216 -8.01 17.28 8.01
C PRO A 216 -7.23 16.13 7.35
N ALA A 217 -6.22 16.45 6.54
CA ALA A 217 -5.46 15.44 5.80
C ALA A 217 -4.88 14.32 6.70
N GLU A 218 -4.37 14.65 7.89
CA GLU A 218 -3.88 13.68 8.87
C GLU A 218 -4.98 12.71 9.35
N LEU A 219 -6.21 13.20 9.50
CA LEU A 219 -7.33 12.37 9.89
C LEU A 219 -7.79 11.49 8.73
N ALA A 220 -7.73 11.98 7.48
CA ALA A 220 -7.97 11.17 6.28
C ALA A 220 -6.92 10.05 6.14
N ASP A 221 -5.64 10.32 6.43
CA ASP A 221 -4.59 9.30 6.53
C ASP A 221 -4.92 8.25 7.61
N GLY A 222 -5.42 8.70 8.76
CA GLY A 222 -5.95 7.83 9.81
C GLY A 222 -7.11 6.95 9.33
N MET A 223 -8.04 7.51 8.55
CA MET A 223 -9.17 6.77 7.97
C MET A 223 -8.69 5.68 7.00
N LEU A 224 -7.71 5.97 6.14
CA LEU A 224 -7.13 4.98 5.22
C LEU A 224 -6.40 3.85 5.95
N MET A 225 -5.63 4.20 6.98
CA MET A 225 -4.98 3.21 7.84
C MET A 225 -6.00 2.31 8.54
N VAL A 226 -7.07 2.90 9.09
CA VAL A 226 -8.17 2.16 9.73
C VAL A 226 -8.85 1.23 8.74
N GLY A 227 -9.20 1.73 7.55
CA GLY A 227 -9.84 0.92 6.52
C GLY A 227 -8.97 -0.25 6.07
N THR A 228 -7.66 -0.03 5.90
CA THR A 228 -6.68 -1.11 5.62
C THR A 228 -6.64 -2.17 6.73
N LEU A 229 -6.67 -1.74 7.99
CA LEU A 229 -6.71 -2.64 9.13
C LEU A 229 -8.02 -3.45 9.19
N ILE A 230 -9.15 -2.81 8.91
CA ILE A 230 -10.47 -3.45 8.85
C ILE A 230 -10.51 -4.53 7.75
N VAL A 231 -10.04 -4.21 6.55
CA VAL A 231 -10.06 -5.14 5.42
C VAL A 231 -9.11 -6.33 5.62
N SER A 232 -7.93 -6.08 6.19
CA SER A 232 -6.96 -7.14 6.46
C SER A 232 -7.37 -8.05 7.61
N ARG A 233 -8.10 -7.52 8.61
CA ARG A 233 -8.57 -8.26 9.79
C ARG A 233 -9.99 -7.83 10.17
N PRO A 234 -11.00 -8.37 9.47
CA PRO A 234 -12.38 -7.93 9.68
C PRO A 234 -12.97 -8.35 11.02
N GLY A 235 -12.39 -9.36 11.69
CA GLY A 235 -12.93 -9.87 12.95
C GLY A 235 -14.40 -10.28 12.82
N GLY A 236 -15.25 -9.81 13.72
CA GLY A 236 -16.71 -10.04 13.69
C GLY A 236 -17.52 -9.04 12.87
N MET A 237 -16.91 -8.25 11.97
CA MET A 237 -17.66 -7.28 11.17
C MET A 237 -18.49 -7.94 10.06
N PRO A 238 -19.67 -7.39 9.70
CA PRO A 238 -20.47 -7.90 8.59
C PRO A 238 -19.72 -7.84 7.26
N PRO A 239 -19.76 -8.89 6.41
CA PRO A 239 -18.99 -8.94 5.17
C PRO A 239 -19.37 -7.84 4.17
N LYS A 240 -20.65 -7.44 4.14
CA LYS A 240 -21.12 -6.32 3.31
C LYS A 240 -20.43 -5.00 3.68
N LEU A 241 -20.29 -4.71 4.97
CA LEU A 241 -19.60 -3.51 5.45
C LEU A 241 -18.10 -3.56 5.12
N VAL A 242 -17.47 -4.72 5.28
CA VAL A 242 -16.05 -4.92 4.93
C VAL A 242 -15.82 -4.67 3.44
N GLY A 243 -16.70 -5.19 2.57
CA GLY A 243 -16.65 -4.95 1.12
C GLY A 243 -16.82 -3.47 0.76
N GLN A 244 -17.74 -2.76 1.42
CA GLN A 244 -17.93 -1.32 1.24
C GLN A 244 -16.71 -0.51 1.69
N VAL A 245 -16.13 -0.82 2.85
CA VAL A 245 -14.88 -0.21 3.34
C VAL A 245 -13.74 -0.45 2.35
N GLN A 246 -13.60 -1.67 1.86
CA GLN A 246 -12.59 -2.03 0.87
C GLN A 246 -12.74 -1.22 -0.42
N SER A 247 -13.94 -1.16 -0.98
CA SER A 247 -14.24 -0.41 -2.20
C SER A 247 -13.98 1.09 -2.04
N LEU A 248 -14.38 1.68 -0.91
CA LEU A 248 -14.13 3.09 -0.62
C LEU A 248 -12.62 3.37 -0.51
N VAL A 249 -11.89 2.62 0.32
CA VAL A 249 -10.44 2.85 0.49
C VAL A 249 -9.70 2.66 -0.82
N PHE A 250 -10.08 1.65 -1.60
CA PHE A 250 -9.52 1.39 -2.92
C PHE A 250 -9.64 2.61 -3.84
N ARG A 251 -10.86 3.16 -4.01
CA ARG A 251 -11.10 4.35 -4.82
C ARG A 251 -10.32 5.57 -4.33
N VAL A 252 -10.20 5.74 -3.00
CA VAL A 252 -9.45 6.86 -2.43
C VAL A 252 -7.95 6.73 -2.72
N GLU A 253 -7.37 5.55 -2.51
CA GLU A 253 -5.96 5.31 -2.80
C GLU A 253 -5.64 5.47 -4.29
N GLU A 254 -6.48 4.93 -5.17
CA GLU A 254 -6.34 5.05 -6.62
C GLU A 254 -6.36 6.52 -7.05
N ARG A 255 -7.29 7.31 -6.52
CA ARG A 255 -7.38 8.74 -6.80
C ARG A 255 -6.14 9.52 -6.33
N LEU A 256 -5.62 9.21 -5.14
CA LEU A 256 -4.40 9.82 -4.60
C LEU A 256 -3.14 9.40 -5.37
N ALA A 257 -3.10 8.16 -5.87
CA ALA A 257 -2.02 7.64 -6.68
C ALA A 257 -1.98 8.32 -8.06
N ALA A 258 -3.14 8.61 -8.65
CA ALA A 258 -3.28 9.33 -9.91
C ALA A 258 -2.94 10.83 -9.83
N GLY A 259 -2.52 11.34 -8.66
CA GLY A 259 -2.30 12.78 -8.44
C GLY A 259 -3.61 13.57 -8.44
N GLY A 260 -4.72 12.93 -8.10
CA GLY A 260 -6.04 13.55 -8.03
C GLY A 260 -6.13 14.69 -7.01
N THR A 261 -7.17 15.49 -7.16
CA THR A 261 -7.55 16.57 -6.24
C THR A 261 -7.81 16.06 -4.83
N ASP A 262 -7.70 16.94 -3.82
CA ASP A 262 -8.06 16.68 -2.41
C ASP A 262 -9.58 16.48 -2.19
N ARG A 263 -10.31 16.11 -3.24
CA ARG A 263 -11.77 15.98 -3.32
C ARG A 263 -12.14 14.66 -3.97
N ILE A 264 -13.04 13.92 -3.32
CA ILE A 264 -13.56 12.64 -3.80
C ILE A 264 -15.08 12.65 -3.76
N THR A 265 -15.70 12.34 -4.89
CA THR A 265 -17.14 12.10 -4.95
C THR A 265 -17.46 10.75 -4.32
N VAL A 266 -18.44 10.74 -3.43
CA VAL A 266 -18.90 9.60 -2.66
C VAL A 266 -20.35 9.33 -3.01
N GLU A 267 -20.69 8.08 -3.27
CA GLU A 267 -22.08 7.69 -3.51
C GLU A 267 -22.89 7.76 -2.20
N PRO A 268 -24.20 8.04 -2.25
CA PRO A 268 -25.04 8.08 -1.04
C PRO A 268 -24.96 6.80 -0.18
N ALA A 269 -24.74 5.64 -0.83
CA ALA A 269 -24.57 4.35 -0.14
C ALA A 269 -23.29 4.24 0.69
N ASP A 270 -22.27 5.05 0.40
CA ASP A 270 -20.96 5.05 1.07
C ASP A 270 -20.84 6.11 2.17
N VAL A 271 -21.82 7.02 2.29
CA VAL A 271 -21.90 8.03 3.37
C VAL A 271 -21.77 7.41 4.77
N PRO A 272 -22.44 6.28 5.09
CA PRO A 272 -22.25 5.62 6.38
C PRO A 272 -20.83 5.08 6.57
N VAL A 273 -20.17 4.66 5.49
CA VAL A 273 -18.81 4.08 5.51
C VAL A 273 -17.78 5.16 5.81
N VAL A 274 -17.89 6.32 5.16
CA VAL A 274 -17.04 7.50 5.45
C VAL A 274 -17.21 7.92 6.90
N THR A 275 -18.46 8.05 7.37
CA THR A 275 -18.76 8.40 8.78
C THR A 275 -18.16 7.38 9.75
N PHE A 276 -18.29 6.09 9.45
CA PHE A 276 -17.73 5.02 10.25
C PHE A 276 -16.19 5.08 10.31
N LEU A 277 -15.51 5.23 9.17
CA LEU A 277 -14.05 5.35 9.13
C LEU A 277 -13.56 6.60 9.87
N HIS A 278 -14.26 7.72 9.72
CA HIS A 278 -13.98 8.95 10.45
C HIS A 278 -14.04 8.74 11.97
N GLN A 279 -15.13 8.15 12.46
CA GLN A 279 -15.29 7.84 13.89
C GLN A 279 -14.19 6.91 14.40
N GLN A 280 -13.86 5.84 13.66
CA GLN A 280 -12.82 4.90 14.05
C GLN A 280 -11.43 5.53 14.05
N ALA A 281 -11.13 6.42 13.10
CA ALA A 281 -9.88 7.17 13.07
C ALA A 281 -9.77 8.14 14.27
N ARG A 282 -10.85 8.86 14.59
CA ARG A 282 -10.94 9.74 15.77
C ARG A 282 -10.75 8.95 17.06
N LEU A 283 -11.43 7.81 17.22
CA LEU A 283 -11.30 6.96 18.41
C LEU A 283 -9.85 6.50 18.63
N ARG A 284 -9.13 6.16 17.56
CA ARG A 284 -7.71 5.77 17.66
C ARG A 284 -6.77 6.94 17.91
N GLY A 285 -7.18 8.17 17.62
CA GLY A 285 -6.47 9.37 18.05
C GLY A 285 -6.66 9.69 19.53
N LEU A 286 -7.82 9.32 20.11
CA LEU A 286 -8.16 9.59 21.52
C LEU A 286 -7.72 8.49 22.48
N LEU A 287 -7.72 7.23 22.03
CA LEU A 287 -7.41 6.07 22.87
C LEU A 287 -5.92 5.73 22.84
N PRO A 288 -5.34 5.27 23.97
CA PRO A 288 -3.96 4.84 24.00
C PRO A 288 -3.76 3.63 23.08
N VAL A 289 -2.89 3.79 22.09
CA VAL A 289 -2.54 2.74 21.13
C VAL A 289 -1.28 2.00 21.57
N ARG A 290 -1.33 0.68 21.49
CA ARG A 290 -0.18 -0.23 21.66
C ARG A 290 -0.10 -1.21 20.50
N THR A 291 1.05 -1.83 20.33
CA THR A 291 1.26 -2.88 19.34
C THR A 291 1.37 -4.21 20.06
N LEU A 292 0.45 -5.14 19.78
CA LEU A 292 0.54 -6.54 20.19
C LEU A 292 1.34 -7.30 19.13
N ARG A 293 2.50 -7.82 19.50
CA ARG A 293 3.32 -8.70 18.68
C ARG A 293 3.08 -10.14 19.10
N THR A 294 2.56 -10.98 18.21
CA THR A 294 2.36 -12.41 18.46
C THR A 294 3.38 -13.21 17.67
N CYS A 295 4.28 -13.91 18.36
CA CYS A 295 5.30 -14.72 17.69
C CYS A 295 4.66 -15.74 16.75
N THR A 296 5.12 -15.80 15.50
CA THR A 296 4.57 -16.73 14.50
C THR A 296 4.87 -18.19 14.84
N THR A 297 6.01 -18.45 15.50
CA THR A 297 6.46 -19.80 15.89
C THR A 297 5.77 -20.32 17.15
N CYS A 298 5.90 -19.61 18.29
CA CYS A 298 5.43 -20.12 19.59
C CYS A 298 4.18 -19.42 20.12
N ARG A 299 3.59 -18.50 19.34
CA ARG A 299 2.37 -17.75 19.68
C ARG A 299 2.45 -16.91 20.96
N LEU A 300 3.65 -16.66 21.48
CA LEU A 300 3.83 -15.76 22.61
C LEU A 300 3.42 -14.34 22.23
N GLU A 301 2.53 -13.76 23.03
CA GLU A 301 2.06 -12.39 22.92
C GLU A 301 2.95 -11.43 23.71
N LYS A 302 3.36 -10.32 23.08
CA LYS A 302 4.09 -9.22 23.72
C LYS A 302 3.47 -7.90 23.32
N VAL A 303 3.00 -7.13 24.30
CA VAL A 303 2.54 -5.76 24.06
C VAL A 303 3.73 -4.81 24.13
N THR A 304 3.93 -4.01 23.08
CA THR A 304 4.93 -2.96 23.03
C THR A 304 4.27 -1.59 22.94
N ASN A 305 4.93 -0.59 23.54
CA ASN A 305 4.53 0.80 23.42
C ASN A 305 5.34 1.45 22.29
N PRO A 306 4.72 1.77 21.14
CA PRO A 306 5.44 2.34 20.01
C PRO A 306 6.05 3.72 20.32
N GLU A 307 5.45 4.51 21.22
CA GLU A 307 6.00 5.80 21.63
C GLU A 307 7.24 5.63 22.50
N LEU A 308 7.24 4.62 23.37
CA LEU A 308 8.41 4.29 24.18
C LEU A 308 9.54 3.77 23.29
N GLU A 309 9.25 2.88 22.34
CA GLU A 309 10.23 2.40 21.36
C GLU A 309 10.83 3.56 20.57
N ARG A 310 10.00 4.50 20.08
CA ARG A 310 10.49 5.71 19.39
C ARG A 310 11.34 6.60 20.28
N ARG A 311 10.96 6.78 21.56
CA ARG A 311 11.74 7.59 22.52
C ARG A 311 13.08 6.92 22.86
N GLN A 312 13.10 5.60 23.03
CA GLN A 312 14.32 4.81 23.24
C GLN A 312 15.23 4.86 22.02
N GLU A 313 14.68 4.72 20.82
CA GLU A 313 15.44 4.82 19.56
C GLU A 313 16.03 6.22 19.38
N ARG A 314 15.28 7.29 19.68
CA ARG A 314 15.83 8.66 19.67
C ARG A 314 16.95 8.82 20.68
N THR A 315 16.77 8.32 21.90
CA THR A 315 17.79 8.39 22.97
C THR A 315 19.04 7.58 22.62
N ARG A 316 18.86 6.44 21.97
CA ARG A 316 19.97 5.62 21.44
C ARG A 316 20.74 6.39 20.38
N ARG A 317 20.05 6.98 19.39
CA ARG A 317 20.69 7.80 18.35
C ARG A 317 21.43 9.01 18.92
N THR A 318 20.84 9.72 19.88
CA THR A 318 21.52 10.87 20.51
C THR A 318 22.75 10.43 21.30
N ARG A 319 22.69 9.29 22.00
CA ARG A 319 23.85 8.72 22.69
C ARG A 319 24.95 8.27 21.74
N GLU A 320 24.59 7.65 20.62
CA GLU A 320 25.52 7.24 19.57
C GLU A 320 26.25 8.47 19.00
N LEU A 321 25.52 9.55 18.67
CA LEU A 321 26.10 10.81 18.21
C LEU A 321 27.02 11.46 19.26
N ALA A 322 26.60 11.50 20.53
CA ALA A 322 27.41 12.06 21.62
C ALA A 322 28.70 11.26 21.85
N SER A 323 28.64 9.93 21.73
CA SER A 323 29.82 9.05 21.87
C SER A 323 30.81 9.14 20.70
N GLY A 324 30.42 9.77 19.58
CA GLY A 324 31.29 10.04 18.43
C GLY A 324 32.25 11.20 18.62
N ILE A 325 32.02 12.09 19.61
CA ILE A 325 32.78 13.34 19.78
C ILE A 325 33.96 13.18 20.76
N SER A 326 34.02 12.10 21.57
CA SER A 326 34.99 11.98 22.68
C SER A 326 36.10 10.92 22.48
N GLY A 327 36.33 10.41 21.26
CA GLY A 327 37.36 9.39 21.00
C GLY A 327 38.52 9.93 20.15
N LEU A 328 39.74 9.90 20.70
CA LEU A 328 41.00 10.13 19.96
C LEU A 328 41.02 9.33 18.65
N VAL A 329 41.23 10.06 17.56
CA VAL A 329 41.00 9.66 16.17
C VAL A 329 41.98 8.56 15.74
N THR A 330 41.51 7.32 15.62
CA THR A 330 42.17 6.27 14.83
C THR A 330 41.24 5.80 13.69
N PRO A 331 41.64 5.93 12.42
CA PRO A 331 40.76 5.74 11.25
C PRO A 331 40.20 4.32 11.09
N TYR A 332 40.83 3.30 11.69
CA TYR A 332 40.37 1.91 11.64
C TYR A 332 39.16 1.62 12.55
N VAL A 333 38.94 2.40 13.61
CA VAL A 333 37.79 2.24 14.52
C VAL A 333 36.50 2.81 13.91
N LEU A 334 36.63 3.80 13.01
CA LEU A 334 35.49 4.44 12.33
C LEU A 334 34.79 3.49 11.35
N ALA A 335 35.54 2.67 10.61
CA ALA A 335 34.96 1.71 9.66
C ALA A 335 34.17 0.57 10.36
N GLY A 336 34.68 0.04 11.47
CA GLY A 336 33.99 -1.01 12.24
C GLY A 336 32.73 -0.50 12.97
N ARG A 337 32.73 0.75 13.44
CA ARG A 337 31.56 1.36 14.10
C ARG A 337 30.44 1.75 13.14
N LEU A 338 30.77 2.11 11.90
CA LEU A 338 29.76 2.39 10.87
C LEU A 338 28.97 1.13 10.46
N VAL A 339 29.60 -0.04 10.47
CA VAL A 339 28.92 -1.34 10.26
C VAL A 339 27.98 -1.66 11.44
N GLN A 340 28.40 -1.40 12.68
CA GLN A 340 27.55 -1.59 13.88
C GLN A 340 26.34 -0.64 13.94
N LEU A 341 26.40 0.52 13.29
CA LEU A 341 25.27 1.44 13.19
C LEU A 341 24.20 0.95 12.20
N GLN A 342 24.54 0.07 11.25
CA GLN A 342 23.60 -0.53 10.30
C GLN A 342 22.96 -1.83 10.80
N ASP A 343 23.58 -2.52 11.77
CA ASP A 343 22.99 -3.67 12.45
C ASP A 343 21.93 -3.21 13.45
N ARG A 344 20.83 -2.67 12.92
CA ARG A 344 19.55 -2.69 13.63
C ARG A 344 19.20 -4.16 13.78
N GLY A 345 19.53 -4.72 14.95
CA GLY A 345 19.04 -6.03 15.35
C GLY A 345 17.53 -6.15 15.11
N PRO A 346 16.99 -7.38 15.10
CA PRO A 346 15.59 -7.62 14.82
C PRO A 346 14.67 -6.69 15.62
N THR A 347 13.69 -6.08 14.97
CA THR A 347 12.66 -5.27 15.63
C THR A 347 11.84 -6.07 16.64
N PHE A 348 11.87 -7.39 16.54
CA PHE A 348 11.29 -8.33 17.49
C PHE A 348 12.16 -9.58 17.62
N ALA A 349 12.51 -9.94 18.85
CA ALA A 349 13.03 -11.26 19.18
C ALA A 349 12.12 -11.88 20.24
N CYS A 350 11.55 -13.04 19.93
CA CYS A 350 10.70 -13.74 20.88
C CYS A 350 11.53 -14.21 22.08
N PRO A 351 11.17 -13.83 23.33
CA PRO A 351 11.94 -14.25 24.51
C PRO A 351 11.84 -15.75 24.79
N ARG A 352 10.86 -16.45 24.21
CA ARG A 352 10.65 -17.89 24.42
C ARG A 352 11.42 -18.76 23.43
N CYS A 353 11.32 -18.46 22.13
CA CYS A 353 11.89 -19.32 21.08
C CYS A 353 12.93 -18.63 20.20
N GLN A 354 13.29 -17.38 20.51
CA GLN A 354 14.21 -16.55 19.71
C GLN A 354 13.79 -16.34 18.24
N GLY A 355 12.53 -16.67 17.91
CA GLY A 355 11.94 -16.37 16.60
C GLY A 355 11.91 -14.86 16.35
N MET A 356 12.20 -14.47 15.11
CA MET A 356 12.36 -13.07 14.69
C MET A 356 11.09 -12.50 14.07
N ASP A 357 10.12 -13.37 13.77
CA ASP A 357 8.87 -13.01 13.13
C ASP A 357 7.73 -12.91 14.14
N ALA A 358 6.93 -11.86 14.02
CA ALA A 358 5.70 -11.67 14.78
C ALA A 358 4.59 -11.08 13.93
N ASP A 359 3.38 -11.56 14.17
CA ASP A 359 2.16 -10.92 13.69
C ASP A 359 1.91 -9.67 14.56
N GLU A 360 2.02 -8.48 13.96
CA GLU A 360 1.73 -7.22 14.65
C GLU A 360 0.25 -6.89 14.56
N THR A 361 -0.36 -6.50 15.67
CA THR A 361 -1.76 -6.07 15.77
C THR A 361 -1.84 -4.80 16.58
N VAL A 362 -2.60 -3.81 16.12
CA VAL A 362 -2.88 -2.61 16.90
C VAL A 362 -3.90 -2.97 17.97
N VAL A 363 -3.59 -2.66 19.23
CA VAL A 363 -4.51 -2.87 20.37
C VAL A 363 -4.72 -1.57 21.13
N THR A 364 -5.91 -1.44 21.70
CA THR A 364 -6.30 -0.33 22.58
C THR A 364 -6.79 -0.90 23.91
N TYR A 365 -6.97 -0.04 24.91
CA TYR A 365 -7.46 -0.45 26.24
C TYR A 365 -8.76 0.27 26.54
N CYS A 366 -9.71 -0.45 27.13
CA CYS A 366 -10.95 0.16 27.60
C CYS A 366 -10.63 1.15 28.73
N GLN A 367 -11.05 2.41 28.59
CA GLN A 367 -10.81 3.43 29.62
C GLN A 367 -11.59 3.17 30.92
N ARG A 368 -12.66 2.37 30.87
CA ARG A 368 -13.48 2.05 32.05
C ARG A 368 -12.95 0.86 32.84
N CYS A 369 -12.65 -0.26 32.19
CA CYS A 369 -12.25 -1.50 32.89
C CYS A 369 -10.78 -1.92 32.65
N GLY A 370 -10.03 -1.21 31.80
CA GLY A 370 -8.65 -1.57 31.47
C GLY A 370 -8.51 -2.82 30.59
N ASP A 371 -9.61 -3.41 30.13
CA ASP A 371 -9.57 -4.62 29.30
C ASP A 371 -8.95 -4.33 27.91
N ARG A 372 -8.14 -5.27 27.43
CA ARG A 372 -7.40 -5.16 26.16
C ARG A 372 -8.34 -5.42 24.99
N ARG A 373 -8.35 -4.50 24.03
CA ARG A 373 -9.21 -4.52 22.83
C ARG A 373 -8.33 -4.63 21.58
N ALA A 374 -8.39 -5.78 20.91
CA ALA A 374 -7.64 -6.07 19.69
C ALA A 374 -8.51 -5.96 18.43
N GLU A 375 -9.78 -5.62 18.60
CA GLU A 375 -10.73 -5.46 17.50
C GLU A 375 -10.36 -4.28 16.61
N THR A 376 -10.48 -4.48 15.30
CA THR A 376 -10.19 -3.44 14.32
C THR A 376 -11.22 -2.31 14.34
N ALA A 377 -12.48 -2.62 14.67
CA ALA A 377 -13.54 -1.64 14.87
C ALA A 377 -14.00 -1.62 16.34
N LEU A 378 -13.81 -0.48 17.00
CA LEU A 378 -14.22 -0.25 18.37
C LEU A 378 -15.68 0.20 18.40
N ARG A 379 -16.56 -0.64 18.97
CA ARG A 379 -17.99 -0.34 19.17
C ARG A 379 -18.30 -0.26 20.65
N THR A 380 -18.39 -1.41 21.30
CA THR A 380 -18.60 -1.54 22.75
C THR A 380 -17.53 -2.46 23.36
N CYS A 381 -17.24 -2.27 24.64
CA CYS A 381 -16.44 -3.22 25.40
C CYS A 381 -17.33 -4.40 25.84
N PRO A 382 -17.02 -5.66 25.50
CA PRO A 382 -17.82 -6.83 25.85
C PRO A 382 -17.81 -7.07 27.36
N THR A 383 -16.75 -6.67 28.05
CA THR A 383 -16.56 -6.89 29.49
C THR A 383 -17.37 -5.90 30.34
N CYS A 384 -17.37 -4.60 30.02
CA CYS A 384 -18.05 -3.57 30.83
C CYS A 384 -19.12 -2.75 30.08
N GLN A 385 -19.43 -3.13 28.83
CA GLN A 385 -20.41 -2.49 27.95
C GLN A 385 -20.17 -0.99 27.70
N PHE A 386 -18.94 -0.51 27.93
CA PHE A 386 -18.55 0.87 27.60
C PHE A 386 -18.69 1.11 26.09
N ASP A 387 -19.50 2.10 25.68
CA ASP A 387 -19.64 2.51 24.28
C ASP A 387 -18.50 3.44 23.91
N PHE A 388 -17.58 2.96 23.08
CA PHE A 388 -16.46 3.77 22.60
C PHE A 388 -16.95 4.95 21.78
N ARG A 389 -18.06 4.82 21.06
CA ARG A 389 -18.59 5.88 20.17
C ARG A 389 -19.04 7.11 20.94
N ALA A 390 -19.37 6.97 22.23
CA ALA A 390 -19.69 8.11 23.08
C ALA A 390 -18.51 9.09 23.22
N LEU A 391 -17.25 8.63 23.05
CA LEU A 391 -16.05 9.48 23.08
C LEU A 391 -15.93 10.41 21.87
N VAL A 392 -16.60 10.08 20.77
CA VAL A 392 -16.62 10.87 19.52
C VAL A 392 -18.01 11.41 19.22
N GLY A 393 -18.94 11.29 20.17
CA GLY A 393 -20.32 11.74 20.02
C GLY A 393 -20.37 13.24 19.78
N GLY A 394 -21.10 13.66 18.75
CA GLY A 394 -21.32 15.08 18.40
C GLY A 394 -20.58 15.55 17.14
N ASP A 395 -19.63 14.78 16.60
CA ASP A 395 -18.95 15.13 15.36
C ASP A 395 -19.87 14.91 14.14
N GLN A 396 -20.60 15.95 13.72
CA GLN A 396 -21.25 15.97 12.41
C GLN A 396 -20.18 16.10 11.32
N VAL A 397 -19.86 14.97 10.71
CA VAL A 397 -18.88 14.87 9.61
C VAL A 397 -19.39 15.57 8.35
N TRP A 398 -20.70 15.45 8.08
CA TRP A 398 -21.32 15.96 6.85
C TRP A 398 -22.00 17.29 7.11
N ARG A 399 -21.71 18.28 6.27
CA ARG A 399 -22.39 19.58 6.23
C ARG A 399 -23.19 19.70 4.93
N PRO A 400 -24.39 20.30 4.95
CA PRO A 400 -25.11 20.62 3.73
C PRO A 400 -24.22 21.44 2.80
N ARG A 401 -24.24 21.12 1.50
CA ARG A 401 -23.54 21.92 0.51
C ARG A 401 -24.17 23.30 0.48
N ALA A 402 -23.38 24.35 0.70
CA ALA A 402 -23.86 25.70 0.50
C ALA A 402 -24.34 25.80 -0.96
N ALA A 403 -25.63 26.08 -1.16
CA ALA A 403 -26.16 26.33 -2.48
C ALA A 403 -25.34 27.47 -3.09
N VAL A 404 -24.72 27.22 -4.24
CA VAL A 404 -24.11 28.31 -5.02
C VAL A 404 -25.27 29.28 -5.28
N PRO A 405 -25.23 30.53 -4.79
CA PRO A 405 -26.29 31.47 -5.08
C PRO A 405 -26.40 31.52 -6.60
N ALA A 406 -27.59 31.19 -7.11
CA ALA A 406 -27.88 31.36 -8.52
C ALA A 406 -27.48 32.80 -8.85
N VAL A 407 -26.43 32.96 -9.66
CA VAL A 407 -26.10 34.27 -10.19
C VAL A 407 -27.32 34.64 -11.00
N SER A 408 -28.15 35.53 -10.44
CA SER A 408 -29.25 36.19 -11.11
C SER A 408 -28.64 37.05 -12.21
N GLY A 409 -28.15 36.41 -13.27
CA GLY A 409 -27.89 37.10 -14.52
C GLY A 409 -29.19 37.74 -14.97
N PRO A 410 -29.16 38.95 -15.55
CA PRO A 410 -30.35 39.58 -16.10
C PRO A 410 -30.97 38.60 -17.10
N GLY A 411 -32.17 38.12 -16.78
CA GLY A 411 -32.85 37.11 -17.57
C GLY A 411 -33.01 37.59 -19.02
N PRO A 412 -32.83 36.72 -20.02
CA PRO A 412 -33.25 37.04 -21.37
C PRO A 412 -34.75 37.34 -21.36
N LYS A 413 -35.08 38.46 -22.02
CA LYS A 413 -36.43 39.00 -22.27
C LYS A 413 -37.41 37.86 -22.64
N PRO A 414 -38.65 37.83 -22.09
CA PRO A 414 -39.59 36.75 -22.38
C PRO A 414 -39.86 36.67 -23.89
N ALA A 415 -39.51 35.53 -24.48
CA ALA A 415 -39.97 35.17 -25.81
C ALA A 415 -41.46 34.80 -25.72
N GLU A 416 -42.19 35.35 -26.67
CA GLU A 416 -43.62 35.20 -26.92
C GLU A 416 -44.08 33.74 -26.87
N ALA A 417 -45.21 33.53 -26.19
CA ALA A 417 -45.75 32.21 -25.86
C ALA A 417 -46.15 31.43 -27.12
N LEU A 418 -45.60 30.21 -27.26
CA LEU A 418 -46.14 29.19 -28.17
C LEU A 418 -47.37 28.50 -27.53
N PRO A 419 -48.35 28.06 -28.34
CA PRO A 419 -49.60 27.48 -27.87
C PRO A 419 -49.40 26.09 -27.21
N PRO A 420 -50.36 25.65 -26.36
CA PRO A 420 -50.20 24.47 -25.53
C PRO A 420 -50.17 23.16 -26.34
N VAL A 421 -49.12 22.37 -26.12
CA VAL A 421 -49.06 20.96 -26.50
C VAL A 421 -49.89 20.15 -25.49
N GLY A 422 -50.71 19.23 -26.01
CA GLY A 422 -51.69 18.45 -25.25
C GLY A 422 -51.13 17.47 -24.21
N PRO A 423 -52.03 16.77 -23.50
CA PRO A 423 -51.71 16.04 -22.27
C PRO A 423 -50.78 14.85 -22.50
N THR A 424 -49.69 14.81 -21.73
CA THR A 424 -48.79 13.67 -21.60
C THR A 424 -49.48 12.56 -20.80
N PRO A 425 -49.38 11.27 -21.19
CA PRO A 425 -50.02 10.17 -20.48
C PRO A 425 -49.47 10.02 -19.06
N GLY A 426 -50.39 9.85 -18.11
CA GLY A 426 -50.12 9.79 -16.68
C GLY A 426 -49.14 8.69 -16.30
N TYR A 427 -48.06 9.08 -15.63
CA TYR A 427 -47.22 8.17 -14.86
C TYR A 427 -48.06 7.61 -13.70
N ARG A 428 -48.35 6.31 -13.76
CA ARG A 428 -48.94 5.55 -12.67
C ARG A 428 -47.77 4.99 -11.85
N PRO A 429 -47.56 5.41 -10.59
CA PRO A 429 -46.54 4.81 -9.75
C PRO A 429 -46.87 3.34 -9.50
N ASP A 430 -45.81 2.54 -9.46
CA ASP A 430 -45.83 1.09 -9.28
C ASP A 430 -46.37 0.74 -7.88
N PRO A 431 -47.46 -0.03 -7.73
CA PRO A 431 -48.08 -0.33 -6.43
C PRO A 431 -47.19 -1.18 -5.50
N GLU A 432 -46.06 -1.69 -5.99
CA GLU A 432 -45.09 -2.45 -5.20
C GLU A 432 -44.10 -1.54 -4.43
N ALA A 433 -43.99 -0.26 -4.82
CA ALA A 433 -43.10 0.70 -4.15
C ALA A 433 -43.66 1.27 -2.83
N GLU A 434 -44.96 1.08 -2.56
CA GLU A 434 -45.63 1.57 -1.34
C GLU A 434 -45.61 0.58 -0.15
N GLN A 435 -45.13 -0.65 -0.32
CA GLN A 435 -45.20 -1.69 0.72
C GLN A 435 -43.99 -1.78 1.65
N TRP A 436 -42.98 -0.92 1.50
CA TRP A 436 -41.81 -0.93 2.38
C TRP A 436 -42.01 -0.01 3.60
N PRO A 437 -41.76 -0.51 4.83
CA PRO A 437 -41.91 0.31 6.04
C PRO A 437 -40.90 1.47 6.01
N ARG A 438 -41.42 2.70 6.02
CA ARG A 438 -40.59 3.91 6.11
C ARG A 438 -39.89 3.96 7.47
N PRO A 439 -38.58 4.24 7.52
CA PRO A 439 -37.88 4.44 8.78
C PRO A 439 -38.42 5.68 9.51
N PRO A 440 -38.58 5.65 10.84
CA PRO A 440 -39.12 6.77 11.60
C PRO A 440 -38.14 7.96 11.57
N GLY A 441 -38.60 9.13 11.10
CA GLY A 441 -37.84 10.38 11.24
C GLY A 441 -37.98 11.49 10.17
N PHE A 442 -38.83 11.36 9.14
CA PHE A 442 -39.01 12.44 8.16
C PHE A 442 -40.31 13.25 8.40
N PRO A 443 -40.24 14.58 8.54
CA PRO A 443 -41.44 15.43 8.54
C PRO A 443 -42.03 15.53 7.13
N SER A 444 -43.36 15.63 7.10
CA SER A 444 -44.25 15.70 5.94
C SER A 444 -44.03 16.90 5.03
#